data_AF-A0A7S0LW39-F1
#
_entry.id   AF-A0A7S0LW39-F1
#
_cell.length_a   1.000
_cell.length_b   1.000
_cell.length_c   1.000
_cell.angle_alpha   90.00
_cell.angle_beta   90.00
_cell.angle_gamma   90.00
#
_symmetry.space_group_name_H-M   'P 1'
#
loop_
_entity.id
_entity.type
_entity.pdbx_description
1 polymer ?
#
loop_
_entity_poly.entity_id
_entity_poly.type
_entity_poly.pdbx_seq_one_letter_code
_entity_poly.pdbx_strand_id
1 'polypeptide(L)'
;GDMVLVTLPLGVLKTRAVRFEPELPPWKVDAIDRMGYGLLNKVVLAFERVFWGAATPRGRYIGYAAERKGEFYMFIDVTECAGRPTLLALVSGTVAQELEAREDEATINDAMAVLQ
;
A
#
# COMPACT_ATOMS: atom_id res chain seq x y z
N GLY A 1 0.50 -36.08 2.46
CA GLY A 1 -0.60 -35.34 3.09
C GLY A 1 -1.80 -35.48 2.19
N ASP A 2 -2.98 -35.63 2.76
CA ASP A 2 -4.17 -36.05 2.00
C ASP A 2 -4.95 -34.87 1.38
N MET A 3 -4.64 -33.63 1.79
CA MET A 3 -5.29 -32.40 1.31
C MET A 3 -4.32 -31.21 1.26
N VAL A 4 -4.66 -30.22 0.44
CA VAL A 4 -3.92 -28.96 0.29
C VAL A 4 -4.88 -27.78 0.30
N LEU A 5 -4.54 -26.71 1.03
CA LEU A 5 -5.24 -25.42 1.02
C LEU A 5 -4.37 -24.38 0.33
N VAL A 6 -4.89 -23.73 -0.73
CA VAL A 6 -4.16 -22.72 -1.50
C VAL A 6 -4.61 -21.32 -1.10
N THR A 7 -3.69 -20.53 -0.52
CA THR A 7 -3.92 -19.15 -0.07
C THR A 7 -3.03 -18.13 -0.80
N LEU A 8 -2.63 -18.46 -2.03
CA LEU A 8 -1.79 -17.59 -2.86
C LEU A 8 -2.51 -16.26 -3.18
N PRO A 9 -1.79 -15.13 -3.25
CA PRO A 9 -2.37 -13.88 -3.73
C PRO A 9 -2.97 -14.03 -5.13
N LEU A 10 -4.04 -13.28 -5.40
CA LEU A 10 -4.69 -13.29 -6.71
C LEU A 10 -3.73 -12.94 -7.86
N GLY A 11 -2.81 -12.00 -7.64
CA GLY A 11 -1.77 -11.64 -8.62
C GLY A 11 -0.90 -12.84 -9.02
N VAL A 12 -0.53 -13.70 -8.05
CA VAL A 12 0.22 -14.94 -8.33
C VAL A 12 -0.61 -15.90 -9.17
N LEU A 13 -1.87 -16.11 -8.83
CA LEU A 13 -2.77 -16.98 -9.61
C LEU A 13 -2.95 -16.48 -11.05
N LYS A 14 -3.07 -15.16 -11.25
CA LYS A 14 -3.17 -14.54 -12.58
C LYS A 14 -1.91 -14.71 -13.43
N THR A 15 -0.73 -14.66 -12.82
CA THR A 15 0.55 -14.89 -13.53
C THR A 15 0.73 -16.32 -14.02
N ARG A 16 -0.13 -17.26 -13.58
CA ARG A 16 -0.04 -18.70 -13.88
C ARG A 16 1.32 -19.30 -13.49
N ALA A 17 2.01 -18.69 -12.51
CA ALA A 17 3.28 -19.17 -11.98
C ALA A 17 3.17 -20.53 -11.25
N VAL A 18 1.95 -20.92 -10.86
CA VAL A 18 1.66 -22.21 -10.21
C VAL A 18 0.79 -23.05 -11.13
N ARG A 19 1.24 -24.28 -11.40
CA ARG A 19 0.51 -25.27 -12.20
C ARG A 19 -0.40 -26.10 -11.29
N PHE A 20 -1.66 -26.25 -11.71
CA PHE A 20 -2.60 -27.19 -11.11
C PHE A 20 -2.73 -28.41 -11.99
N GLU A 21 -2.67 -29.60 -11.39
CA GLU A 21 -2.87 -30.87 -12.07
C GLU A 21 -3.90 -31.71 -11.28
N PRO A 22 -5.10 -31.98 -11.83
CA PRO A 22 -5.62 -31.44 -13.10
C PRO A 22 -5.78 -29.92 -13.08
N GLU A 23 -5.89 -29.31 -14.26
CA GLU A 23 -6.07 -27.86 -14.39
C GLU A 23 -7.34 -27.38 -13.66
N LEU A 24 -7.35 -26.10 -13.28
CA LEU A 24 -8.53 -25.50 -12.68
C LEU A 24 -9.68 -25.46 -13.71
N PRO A 25 -10.93 -25.72 -13.28
CA PRO A 25 -12.06 -25.68 -14.18
C PRO A 25 -12.28 -24.27 -14.76
N PRO A 26 -12.81 -24.13 -15.99
CA PRO A 26 -12.90 -22.84 -16.69
C PRO A 26 -13.58 -21.73 -15.89
N TRP A 27 -14.67 -22.04 -15.17
CA TRP A 27 -15.38 -21.07 -14.35
C TRP A 27 -14.50 -20.42 -13.26
N LYS A 28 -13.49 -21.15 -12.75
CA LYS A 28 -12.56 -20.65 -11.73
C LYS A 28 -11.46 -19.80 -12.35
N VAL A 29 -10.99 -20.17 -13.55
CA VAL A 29 -10.05 -19.36 -14.33
C VAL A 29 -10.70 -18.03 -14.72
N ASP A 30 -11.93 -18.06 -15.22
CA ASP A 30 -12.68 -16.86 -15.58
C ASP A 30 -12.88 -15.92 -14.38
N ALA A 31 -13.18 -16.47 -13.20
CA ALA A 31 -13.30 -15.68 -11.97
C ALA A 31 -11.95 -15.04 -11.58
N ILE A 32 -10.85 -15.80 -11.67
CA ILE A 32 -9.50 -15.29 -11.42
C ILE A 32 -9.17 -14.16 -12.40
N ASP A 33 -9.46 -14.32 -13.69
CA ASP A 33 -9.09 -13.35 -14.73
C ASP A 33 -9.95 -12.08 -14.66
N ARG A 34 -11.24 -12.17 -14.34
CA ARG A 34 -12.14 -11.00 -14.23
C ARG A 34 -11.91 -10.14 -12.99
N MET A 35 -11.47 -10.72 -11.88
CA MET A 35 -11.29 -9.98 -10.64
C MET A 35 -10.07 -9.06 -10.72
N GLY A 36 -10.24 -7.78 -10.39
CA GLY A 36 -9.11 -6.85 -10.25
C GLY A 36 -8.31 -7.12 -8.97
N TYR A 37 -7.02 -6.80 -8.98
CA TYR A 37 -6.22 -6.67 -7.76
C TYR A 37 -5.57 -5.29 -7.76
N GLY A 38 -5.67 -4.59 -6.64
CA GLY A 38 -5.15 -3.22 -6.51
C GLY A 38 -3.67 -3.19 -6.12
N LEU A 39 -3.08 -2.00 -6.25
CA LEU A 39 -1.77 -1.67 -5.69
C LEU A 39 -1.91 -0.49 -4.74
N LEU A 40 -1.27 -0.61 -3.58
CA LEU A 40 -1.18 0.43 -2.56
C LEU A 40 0.20 0.33 -1.93
N ASN A 41 0.99 1.39 -2.05
CA ASN A 41 2.29 1.52 -1.41
C ASN A 41 2.21 2.37 -0.15
N LYS A 42 3.18 2.13 0.73
CA LYS A 42 3.27 2.68 2.08
C LYS A 42 4.65 3.26 2.31
N VAL A 43 4.73 4.52 2.69
CA VAL A 43 5.99 5.17 3.08
C VAL A 43 5.95 5.42 4.58
N VAL A 44 6.88 4.81 5.33
CA VAL A 44 6.96 4.94 6.80
C VAL A 44 8.03 5.98 7.12
N LEU A 45 7.59 7.11 7.67
CA LEU A 45 8.44 8.24 8.03
C LEU A 45 8.49 8.34 9.55
N ALA A 46 9.70 8.26 10.10
CA ALA A 46 9.88 8.29 11.53
C ALA A 46 10.79 9.45 11.94
N PHE A 47 10.38 10.13 13.01
CA PHE A 47 10.86 11.45 13.37
C PHE A 47 11.36 11.48 14.82
N GLU A 48 12.16 12.49 15.13
CA GLU A 48 12.63 12.73 16.51
C GLU A 48 11.53 13.29 17.42
N ARG A 49 10.59 14.04 16.85
CA ARG A 49 9.46 14.68 17.56
C ARG A 49 8.22 14.78 16.69
N VAL A 50 7.06 14.79 17.33
CA VAL A 50 5.77 15.06 16.68
C VAL A 50 5.70 16.54 16.30
N PHE A 51 5.45 16.84 15.02
CA PHE A 51 5.25 18.21 14.53
C PHE A 51 3.88 18.43 13.87
N TRP A 52 3.15 17.36 13.58
CA TRP A 52 1.83 17.38 12.89
C TRP A 52 0.64 17.67 13.82
N GLY A 53 0.88 18.34 14.95
CA GLY A 53 -0.15 18.74 15.93
C GLY A 53 -0.45 17.69 17.00
N ALA A 54 -0.89 18.16 18.18
CA ALA A 54 -1.26 17.29 19.29
C ALA A 54 -2.53 16.47 18.97
N ALA A 55 -2.53 15.21 19.38
CA ALA A 55 -3.57 14.21 19.15
C ALA A 55 -4.97 14.73 19.56
N THR A 56 -5.68 15.35 18.61
CA THR A 56 -7.14 15.35 18.69
C THR A 56 -7.62 13.93 18.38
N PRO A 57 -8.80 13.51 18.85
CA PRO A 57 -9.41 12.24 18.43
C PRO A 57 -9.57 12.11 16.89
N ARG A 58 -9.49 13.24 16.17
CA ARG A 58 -9.52 13.35 14.70
C ARG A 58 -8.13 13.46 14.05
N GLY A 59 -7.06 13.66 14.82
CA GLY A 59 -5.70 13.97 14.34
C GLY A 59 -4.87 12.74 13.92
N ARG A 60 -5.44 11.53 13.98
CA ARG A 60 -4.76 10.32 13.49
C ARG A 60 -4.65 10.29 11.96
N TYR A 61 -5.48 11.03 11.25
CA TYR A 61 -5.53 11.02 9.79
C TYR A 61 -5.40 12.44 9.27
N ILE A 62 -4.41 12.64 8.40
CA ILE A 62 -4.17 13.91 7.71
C ILE A 62 -4.42 13.65 6.23
N GLY A 63 -5.52 14.20 5.72
CA GLY A 63 -5.84 14.11 4.29
C GLY A 63 -5.06 15.15 3.50
N TYR A 64 -4.49 14.74 2.38
CA TYR A 64 -3.82 15.63 1.45
C TYR A 64 -4.60 15.68 0.12
N ALA A 65 -5.02 16.89 -0.26
CA ALA A 65 -5.70 17.13 -1.53
C ALA A 65 -4.67 17.25 -2.66
N ALA A 66 -4.04 16.13 -3.00
CA ALA A 66 -3.02 16.07 -4.04
C ALA A 66 -3.57 16.48 -5.41
N GLU A 67 -2.76 17.20 -6.20
CA GLU A 67 -3.08 17.49 -7.60
C GLU A 67 -3.20 16.20 -8.42
N ARG A 68 -2.28 15.25 -8.16
CA ARG A 68 -2.31 13.91 -8.75
C ARG A 68 -3.04 12.94 -7.81
N LYS A 69 -4.14 12.38 -8.28
CA LYS A 69 -4.91 11.38 -7.51
C LYS A 69 -4.01 10.21 -7.09
N GLY A 70 -4.00 9.93 -5.79
CA GLY A 70 -3.28 8.79 -5.21
C GLY A 70 -1.86 9.11 -4.72
N GLU A 71 -1.34 10.31 -4.98
CA GLU A 71 -0.05 10.78 -4.46
C GLU A 71 -0.20 11.24 -3.02
N PHE A 72 0.46 10.54 -2.09
CA PHE A 72 0.51 10.84 -0.64
C PHE A 72 -0.84 11.31 -0.04
N TYR A 73 -1.95 10.74 -0.50
CA TYR A 73 -3.29 11.29 -0.29
C TYR A 73 -3.75 11.23 1.17
N MET A 74 -3.06 10.44 2.00
CA MET A 74 -3.35 10.29 3.42
C MET A 74 -2.07 9.98 4.20
N PHE A 75 -1.84 10.74 5.26
CA PHE A 75 -0.87 10.43 6.30
C PHE A 75 -1.60 9.96 7.55
N ILE A 76 -1.09 8.91 8.18
CA ILE A 76 -1.65 8.30 9.37
C ILE A 76 -0.63 8.38 10.49
N ASP A 77 -1.01 8.98 11.61
CA ASP A 77 -0.22 8.92 12.83
C ASP A 77 -0.31 7.50 13.41
N VAL A 78 0.82 6.80 13.36
CA VAL A 78 1.00 5.44 13.89
C VAL A 78 1.96 5.42 15.07
N THR A 79 2.19 6.57 15.72
CA THR A 79 3.13 6.75 16.83
C THR A 79 2.89 5.75 17.97
N GLU A 80 1.62 5.52 18.33
CA GLU A 80 1.24 4.58 19.38
C GLU A 80 1.66 3.13 19.05
N CYS A 81 1.48 2.70 17.79
CA CYS A 81 1.86 1.36 17.32
C CYS A 81 3.39 1.23 17.15
N ALA A 82 4.04 2.29 16.68
CA ALA A 82 5.48 2.30 16.40
C ALA A 82 6.35 2.56 17.65
N GLY A 83 5.76 3.06 18.74
CA GLY A 83 6.48 3.44 19.96
C GLY A 83 7.36 4.69 19.83
N ARG A 84 7.30 5.39 18.69
CA ARG A 84 8.03 6.63 18.42
C ARG A 84 7.30 7.49 17.37
N PRO A 85 7.54 8.81 17.31
CA PRO A 85 6.85 9.70 16.36
C PRO A 85 6.96 9.19 14.91
N THR A 86 5.85 8.69 14.36
CA THR A 86 5.85 8.01 13.05
C THR A 86 4.58 8.33 12.27
N LEU A 87 4.77 8.75 11.02
CA LEU A 87 3.71 8.89 10.02
C LEU A 87 3.81 7.78 8.97
N LEU A 88 2.65 7.23 8.61
CA LEU A 88 2.50 6.35 7.47
C LEU A 88 1.81 7.11 6.33
N ALA A 89 2.49 7.33 5.22
CA ALA A 89 1.91 7.90 4.01
C ALA A 89 1.39 6.81 3.08
N LEU A 90 0.19 6.98 2.54
CA LEU A 90 -0.42 6.07 1.57
C LEU A 90 -0.30 6.61 0.15
N VAL A 91 0.13 5.74 -0.77
CA VAL A 91 0.23 6.03 -2.20
C VAL A 91 -0.52 4.97 -2.98
N SER A 92 -1.39 5.37 -3.91
CA SER A 92 -2.28 4.43 -4.63
C SER A 92 -2.36 4.73 -6.13
N GLY A 93 -2.96 3.79 -6.88
CA GLY A 93 -3.20 3.96 -8.32
C GLY A 93 -1.92 3.96 -9.14
N THR A 94 -1.90 4.72 -10.24
CA THR A 94 -0.75 4.79 -11.15
C THR A 94 0.48 5.37 -10.46
N VAL A 95 0.30 6.30 -9.51
CA VAL A 95 1.40 6.88 -8.72
C VAL A 95 2.08 5.81 -7.89
N ALA A 96 1.34 4.84 -7.34
CA ALA A 96 1.95 3.74 -6.60
C ALA A 96 2.83 2.84 -7.48
N GLN A 97 2.46 2.63 -8.75
CA GLN A 97 3.25 1.85 -9.69
C GLN A 97 4.55 2.58 -10.07
N GLU A 98 4.45 3.89 -10.33
CA GLU A 98 5.61 4.73 -10.60
C GLU A 98 6.58 4.75 -9.41
N LEU A 99 6.04 4.78 -8.19
CA LEU A 99 6.82 4.78 -6.95
C LEU A 99 7.71 3.54 -6.82
N GLU A 100 7.29 2.36 -7.31
CA GLU A 100 8.08 1.11 -7.21
C GLU A 100 9.41 1.18 -7.97
N ALA A 101 9.52 2.06 -8.96
CA ALA A 101 10.73 2.25 -9.75
C ALA A 101 11.61 3.40 -9.24
N ARG A 102 11.21 4.08 -8.16
CA ARG A 102 11.91 5.24 -7.62
C ARG A 102 12.84 4.85 -6.48
N GLU A 103 13.92 5.60 -6.36
CA GLU A 103 14.80 5.53 -5.18
C GLU A 103 14.07 6.03 -3.93
N ASP A 104 14.36 5.39 -2.79
CA ASP A 104 13.74 5.71 -1.50
C ASP A 104 13.96 7.17 -1.09
N GLU A 105 15.16 7.72 -1.33
CA GLU A 105 15.50 9.11 -0.97
C GLU A 105 14.61 10.12 -1.70
N ALA A 106 14.35 9.90 -2.99
CA ALA A 106 13.46 10.75 -3.77
C ALA A 106 12.01 10.65 -3.27
N THR A 107 11.57 9.44 -2.91
CA THR A 107 10.24 9.20 -2.33
C THR A 107 10.08 9.90 -0.98
N ILE A 108 11.10 9.84 -0.12
CA ILE A 108 11.12 10.53 1.17
C ILE A 108 11.05 12.04 0.96
N ASN A 109 11.85 12.59 0.04
CA ASN A 109 11.86 14.03 -0.23
C ASN A 109 10.49 14.55 -0.68
N ASP A 110 9.80 13.83 -1.57
CA ASP A 110 8.46 14.22 -2.01
C ASP A 110 7.43 14.14 -0.87
N ALA A 111 7.47 13.05 -0.09
CA ALA A 111 6.56 12.89 1.04
C ALA A 111 6.79 13.98 2.11
N MET A 112 8.05 14.38 2.32
CA MET A 112 8.41 15.48 3.20
C MET A 112 7.99 16.84 2.67
N ALA A 113 8.02 17.06 1.36
CA ALA A 113 7.54 18.31 0.74
C ALA A 113 6.03 18.52 0.96
N VAL A 114 5.25 17.44 1.10
CA VAL A 114 3.81 17.52 1.44
C VAL A 114 3.57 17.89 2.91
N LEU A 115 4.52 17.60 3.81
CA LEU A 115 4.40 17.80 5.26
C LEU A 115 4.93 19.15 5.76
N GLN A 116 5.48 19.99 4.87
CA GLN A 116 5.95 21.36 5.17
C GLN A 116 4.82 22.39 5.09
#